data_AF-A0A428T0K3-F1
#
_entry.id   AF-A0A428T0K3-F1
#
_cell.length_a   1.000
_cell.length_b   1.000
_cell.length_c   1.000
_cell.angle_alpha   90.00
_cell.angle_beta   90.00
_cell.angle_gamma   90.00
#
_symmetry.space_group_name_H-M   'P 1'
#
loop_
_entity.id
_entity.type
_entity.pdbx_description
1 polymer ?
#
loop_
_entity_poly.entity_id
_entity_poly.type
_entity_poly.pdbx_seq_one_letter_code
_entity_poly.pdbx_strand_id
1 'polypeptide(L)'
;MATNDIQYPSGFSLKDVVGWGTTGLVVLDRSTRTVIKTPLDQENAALISREQQIYERLNEKGGHRGLLNYLGTFEAGIRLEYASNHNLRSVNKEKQISEKQRISWAIQIVEAIDFIHTAGIIHGDLTCANVLDEDFNAKLADFAGSSIDGSPLLVGITPSHESPGSLLSIQGDLFAFGSILYEILTTQVPYDGKDDDEIQSLYMSGVFPDTSSLGAMGYIIRKCWLGKYPGSKALLHDLKGMSPPNS
;
A
#
# COMPACT_ATOMS: atom_id res chain seq x y z
N MET A 1 3.10 13.62 28.30
CA MET A 1 2.98 12.16 28.49
C MET A 1 4.36 11.65 28.84
N ALA A 2 4.51 11.04 30.02
CA ALA A 2 5.77 10.45 30.44
C ALA A 2 6.17 9.32 29.47
N THR A 3 7.46 9.11 29.30
CA THR A 3 8.05 7.98 28.56
C THR A 3 7.62 6.67 29.22
N ASN A 4 6.42 6.18 28.87
CA ASN A 4 5.98 4.84 29.22
C ASN A 4 6.82 3.85 28.41
N ASP A 5 7.37 2.85 29.10
CA ASP A 5 8.23 1.82 28.52
C ASP A 5 7.54 1.14 27.33
N ILE A 6 8.03 1.41 26.12
CA ILE A 6 7.66 0.65 24.93
C ILE A 6 7.96 -0.82 25.23
N GLN A 7 6.95 -1.67 25.18
CA GLN A 7 7.12 -3.11 25.33
C GLN A 7 7.61 -3.69 24.00
N TYR A 8 8.85 -4.17 23.99
CA TYR A 8 9.42 -4.87 22.84
C TYR A 8 9.04 -6.36 22.91
N PRO A 9 8.87 -7.04 21.76
CA PRO A 9 8.72 -8.49 21.74
C PRO A 9 9.92 -9.18 22.38
N SER A 10 9.74 -10.38 22.94
CA SER A 10 10.83 -11.07 23.66
C SER A 10 12.06 -11.26 22.78
N GLY A 11 13.22 -10.84 23.29
CA GLY A 11 14.50 -10.94 22.58
C GLY A 11 14.84 -9.73 21.70
N PHE A 12 13.97 -8.72 21.63
CA PHE A 12 14.17 -7.50 20.84
C PHE A 12 14.31 -6.26 21.74
N SER A 13 14.83 -5.19 21.15
CA SER A 13 15.06 -3.92 21.84
C SER A 13 15.00 -2.75 20.86
N LEU A 14 15.21 -1.53 21.35
CA LEU A 14 15.21 -0.30 20.55
C LEU A 14 16.11 -0.38 19.30
N LYS A 15 17.26 -1.07 19.37
CA LYS A 15 18.21 -1.21 18.25
C LYS A 15 17.66 -2.00 17.06
N ASP A 16 16.59 -2.75 17.30
CA ASP A 16 15.97 -3.66 16.33
C ASP A 16 14.75 -2.99 15.67
N VAL A 17 14.31 -1.83 16.16
CA VAL A 17 13.17 -1.09 15.60
C VAL A 17 13.49 -0.58 14.20
N VAL A 18 12.61 -0.86 13.26
CA VAL A 18 12.68 -0.37 11.88
C VAL A 18 11.48 0.49 11.48
N GLY A 19 10.43 0.52 12.31
CA GLY A 19 9.29 1.41 12.15
C GLY A 19 8.38 1.38 13.36
N TRP A 20 7.62 2.45 13.56
CA TRP A 20 6.50 2.51 14.50
C TRP A 20 5.43 3.47 13.95
N GLY A 21 4.19 3.32 14.38
CA GLY A 21 3.12 4.26 14.03
C GLY A 21 1.75 3.76 14.47
N THR A 22 0.72 4.29 13.82
CA THR A 22 -0.69 3.98 14.11
C THR A 22 -1.00 2.49 14.10
N THR A 23 -0.30 1.71 13.27
CA THR A 23 -0.56 0.28 13.09
C THR A 23 0.31 -0.63 13.97
N GLY A 24 1.22 -0.06 14.79
CA GLY A 24 2.02 -0.79 15.76
C GLY A 24 3.53 -0.52 15.67
N LEU A 25 4.30 -1.34 16.38
CA LEU A 25 5.76 -1.36 16.38
C LEU A 25 6.28 -2.45 15.45
N VAL A 26 7.28 -2.12 14.63
CA VAL A 26 7.94 -3.06 13.72
C VAL A 26 9.41 -3.23 14.12
N VAL A 27 9.80 -4.45 14.47
CA VAL A 27 11.19 -4.81 14.80
C VAL A 27 11.75 -5.81 13.78
N LEU A 28 13.02 -5.66 13.43
CA LEU A 28 13.74 -6.51 12.49
C LEU A 28 14.48 -7.63 13.24
N ASP A 29 14.11 -8.87 12.92
CA ASP A 29 14.89 -10.06 13.25
C ASP A 29 15.95 -10.29 12.18
N ARG A 30 17.16 -9.81 12.47
CA ARG A 30 18.32 -9.93 11.55
C ARG A 30 18.75 -11.37 11.33
N SER A 31 18.48 -12.27 12.28
CA SER A 31 18.91 -13.67 12.20
C SER A 31 18.12 -14.44 11.15
N THR A 32 16.82 -14.14 11.02
CA THR A 32 15.91 -14.77 10.06
C THR A 32 15.60 -13.90 8.85
N ARG A 33 16.03 -12.62 8.85
CA ARG A 33 15.62 -11.60 7.86
C ARG A 33 14.10 -11.46 7.75
N THR A 34 13.45 -11.33 8.89
CA THR A 34 11.99 -11.14 8.99
C THR A 34 11.69 -9.95 9.89
N VAL A 35 10.49 -9.38 9.79
CA VAL A 35 10.01 -8.37 10.73
C VAL A 35 8.92 -8.93 11.62
N ILE A 36 8.83 -8.41 12.83
CA ILE A 36 7.73 -8.66 13.77
C ILE A 36 6.99 -7.34 13.94
N LYS A 37 5.71 -7.35 13.63
CA LYS A 37 4.80 -6.23 13.87
C LYS A 37 3.94 -6.56 15.09
N THR A 38 4.06 -5.75 16.13
CA THR A 38 3.40 -5.95 17.43
C THR A 38 2.57 -4.72 17.78
N PRO A 39 1.47 -4.85 18.53
CA PRO A 39 0.74 -3.66 18.99
C PRO A 39 1.61 -2.82 19.94
N LEU A 40 1.48 -1.48 19.89
CA LEU A 40 2.11 -0.58 20.87
C LEU A 40 1.33 -0.55 22.19
N ASP A 41 0.01 -0.72 22.12
CA ASP A 41 -0.91 -0.75 23.24
C ASP A 41 -2.16 -1.61 22.94
N GLN A 42 -3.12 -1.65 23.87
CA GLN A 42 -4.36 -2.40 23.68
C GLN A 42 -5.25 -1.86 22.56
N GLU A 43 -5.15 -0.57 22.23
CA GLU A 43 -5.96 0.04 21.16
C GLU A 43 -5.50 -0.47 19.79
N ASN A 44 -4.20 -0.70 19.60
CA ASN A 44 -3.66 -1.24 18.36
C ASN A 44 -3.82 -2.77 18.20
N ALA A 45 -4.24 -3.51 19.24
CA ALA A 45 -4.41 -4.96 19.16
C ALA A 45 -5.44 -5.37 18.09
N ALA A 46 -6.49 -4.57 17.90
CA ALA A 46 -7.51 -4.81 16.87
C ALA A 46 -6.93 -4.68 15.45
N LEU A 47 -5.99 -3.76 15.22
CA LEU A 47 -5.33 -3.55 13.94
C LEU A 47 -4.43 -4.75 13.58
N ILE A 48 -3.68 -5.26 14.54
CA ILE A 48 -2.84 -6.46 14.36
C ILE A 48 -3.71 -7.70 14.10
N SER A 49 -4.81 -7.85 14.84
CA SER A 49 -5.77 -8.94 14.61
C SER A 49 -6.41 -8.87 13.22
N ARG A 50 -6.76 -7.67 12.74
CA ARG A 50 -7.25 -7.46 11.36
C ARG A 50 -6.21 -7.88 10.33
N GLU A 51 -4.98 -7.42 10.48
CA GLU A 51 -3.89 -7.72 9.56
C GLU A 51 -3.59 -9.23 9.53
N GLN A 52 -3.55 -9.87 10.69
CA GLN A 52 -3.40 -11.32 10.83
C GLN A 52 -4.48 -12.08 10.02
N GLN A 53 -5.76 -11.77 10.26
CA GLN A 53 -6.89 -12.43 9.59
C GLN A 53 -6.81 -12.29 8.06
N ILE A 54 -6.38 -11.13 7.58
CA ILE A 54 -6.22 -10.86 6.16
C ILE A 54 -5.10 -11.71 5.57
N TYR A 55 -3.91 -11.73 6.17
CA TYR A 55 -2.80 -12.54 5.67
C TYR A 55 -3.11 -14.04 5.70
N GLU A 56 -3.75 -14.53 6.76
CA GLU A 56 -4.18 -15.93 6.86
C GLU A 56 -5.12 -16.30 5.71
N ARG A 57 -6.12 -15.47 5.43
CA ARG A 57 -7.04 -15.68 4.30
C ARG A 57 -6.34 -15.60 2.94
N LEU A 58 -5.42 -14.66 2.76
CA LEU A 58 -4.67 -14.52 1.51
C LEU A 58 -3.78 -15.74 1.27
N ASN A 59 -3.18 -16.30 2.33
CA ASN A 59 -2.42 -17.56 2.28
C ASN A 59 -3.31 -18.77 1.97
N GLU A 60 -4.51 -18.85 2.56
CA GLU A 60 -5.49 -19.91 2.23
C GLU A 60 -5.90 -19.89 0.75
N LYS A 61 -5.86 -18.71 0.11
CA LYS A 61 -6.10 -18.53 -1.33
C LYS A 61 -4.84 -18.76 -2.20
N GLY A 62 -3.75 -19.25 -1.62
CA GLY A 62 -2.52 -19.62 -2.32
C GLY A 62 -1.40 -18.56 -2.27
N GLY A 63 -1.64 -17.41 -1.63
CA GLY A 63 -0.69 -16.31 -1.57
C GLY A 63 -0.47 -15.62 -2.93
N HIS A 64 0.29 -14.52 -2.92
CA HIS A 64 0.61 -13.79 -4.15
C HIS A 64 1.97 -13.09 -4.03
N ARG A 65 2.78 -13.13 -5.10
CA ARG A 65 4.14 -12.57 -5.13
C ARG A 65 4.24 -11.08 -4.82
N GLY A 66 3.15 -10.35 -5.06
CA GLY A 66 3.02 -8.93 -4.79
C GLY A 66 2.55 -8.61 -3.37
N LEU A 67 2.62 -9.57 -2.45
CA LEU A 67 2.34 -9.42 -1.03
C LEU A 67 3.59 -9.82 -0.24
N LEU A 68 3.71 -9.33 0.99
CA LEU A 68 4.70 -9.87 1.94
C LEU A 68 4.34 -11.31 2.33
N ASN A 69 5.36 -12.16 2.48
CA ASN A 69 5.15 -13.50 3.02
C ASN A 69 4.79 -13.42 4.52
N TYR A 70 3.62 -13.95 4.89
CA TYR A 70 3.21 -14.12 6.28
C TYR A 70 3.75 -15.44 6.86
N LEU A 71 4.44 -15.34 7.99
CA LEU A 71 5.17 -16.43 8.63
C LEU A 71 4.51 -16.91 9.94
N GLY A 72 3.29 -16.45 10.21
CA GLY A 72 2.53 -16.80 11.42
C GLY A 72 2.56 -15.72 12.50
N THR A 73 1.96 -16.05 13.63
CA THR A 73 1.93 -15.18 14.81
C THR A 73 3.27 -15.21 15.55
N PHE A 74 3.56 -14.13 16.25
CA PHE A 74 4.69 -14.04 17.18
C PHE A 74 4.24 -13.23 18.40
N GLU A 75 4.04 -13.92 19.53
CA GLU A 75 3.45 -13.32 20.74
C GLU A 75 2.10 -12.65 20.44
N ALA A 76 1.93 -11.36 20.79
CA ALA A 76 0.75 -10.56 20.47
C ALA A 76 0.77 -9.97 19.04
N GLY A 77 1.81 -10.28 18.26
CA GLY A 77 2.08 -9.73 16.94
C GLY A 77 2.04 -10.77 15.81
N ILE A 78 2.46 -10.31 14.63
CA ILE A 78 2.63 -11.14 13.42
C ILE A 78 4.07 -11.06 12.93
N ARG A 79 4.54 -12.14 12.29
CA ARG A 79 5.85 -12.21 11.64
C ARG A 79 5.67 -12.18 10.12
N LEU A 80 6.39 -11.27 9.47
CA LEU A 80 6.37 -11.07 8.02
C LEU A 80 7.79 -11.14 7.44
N GLU A 81 7.89 -11.43 6.16
CA GLU A 81 9.09 -11.19 5.36
C GLU A 81 9.58 -9.75 5.50
N TYR A 82 10.90 -9.58 5.49
CA TYR A 82 11.53 -8.27 5.47
C TYR A 82 11.87 -7.87 4.03
N ALA A 83 11.20 -6.85 3.50
CA ALA A 83 11.57 -6.22 2.23
C ALA A 83 12.71 -5.22 2.45
N SER A 84 13.84 -5.46 1.79
CA SER A 84 15.13 -4.80 2.04
C SER A 84 15.24 -3.37 1.53
N ASN A 85 14.48 -2.96 0.52
CA ASN A 85 14.67 -1.68 -0.17
C ASN A 85 13.72 -0.57 0.30
N HIS A 86 13.17 -0.63 1.52
CA HIS A 86 12.20 0.36 2.02
C HIS A 86 10.93 0.44 1.14
N ASN A 87 10.11 1.46 1.37
CA ASN A 87 8.89 1.68 0.60
C ASN A 87 9.17 2.43 -0.72
N LEU A 88 8.26 2.32 -1.69
CA LEU A 88 8.41 2.94 -3.01
C LEU A 88 8.57 4.45 -2.92
N ARG A 89 7.98 5.11 -1.91
CA ARG A 89 8.16 6.55 -1.68
C ARG A 89 9.64 6.89 -1.44
N SER A 90 10.33 6.16 -0.57
CA SER A 90 11.76 6.35 -0.32
C SER A 90 12.60 5.97 -1.53
N VAL A 91 12.34 4.81 -2.13
CA VAL A 91 13.11 4.32 -3.30
C VAL A 91 13.05 5.30 -4.45
N ASN A 92 11.86 5.84 -4.74
CA ASN A 92 11.65 6.74 -5.86
C ASN A 92 12.32 8.11 -5.66
N LYS A 93 12.60 8.50 -4.40
CA LYS A 93 13.37 9.71 -4.06
C LYS A 93 14.88 9.49 -4.12
N GLU A 94 15.34 8.30 -3.74
CA GLU A 94 16.77 8.01 -3.57
C GLU A 94 17.43 7.45 -4.83
N LYS A 95 16.67 6.77 -5.70
CA LYS A 95 17.20 6.06 -6.87
C LYS A 95 16.65 6.62 -8.16
N GLN A 96 17.46 6.56 -9.22
CA GLN A 96 16.96 6.80 -10.58
C GLN A 96 16.24 5.56 -11.09
N ILE A 97 14.91 5.63 -11.15
CA ILE A 97 14.07 4.53 -11.61
C ILE A 97 13.69 4.73 -13.08
N SER A 98 14.04 3.75 -13.92
CA SER A 98 13.71 3.74 -15.34
C SER A 98 12.20 3.64 -15.57
N GLU A 99 11.73 4.15 -16.71
CA GLU A 99 10.31 4.05 -17.09
C GLU A 99 9.83 2.60 -17.13
N LYS A 100 10.64 1.68 -17.68
CA LYS A 100 10.36 0.24 -17.71
C LYS A 100 10.11 -0.30 -16.30
N GLN A 101 10.90 0.12 -15.32
CA GLN A 101 10.74 -0.31 -13.93
C GLN A 101 9.46 0.27 -13.30
N ARG A 102 9.11 1.53 -13.59
CA ARG A 102 7.86 2.14 -13.11
C ARG A 102 6.63 1.41 -13.65
N ILE A 103 6.65 1.02 -14.92
CA ILE A 103 5.60 0.20 -15.54
C ILE A 103 5.56 -1.19 -14.87
N SER A 104 6.72 -1.80 -14.61
CA SER A 104 6.80 -3.10 -13.92
C SER A 104 6.16 -3.04 -12.52
N TRP A 105 6.51 -2.04 -11.71
CA TRP A 105 5.88 -1.84 -10.40
C TRP A 105 4.37 -1.60 -10.53
N ALA A 106 3.93 -0.76 -11.47
CA ALA A 106 2.50 -0.51 -11.71
C ALA A 106 1.73 -1.81 -12.00
N ILE A 107 2.29 -2.68 -12.84
CA ILE A 107 1.70 -4.00 -13.16
C ILE A 107 1.65 -4.88 -11.90
N GLN A 108 2.75 -5.00 -11.16
CA GLN A 108 2.84 -5.84 -9.96
C GLN A 108 1.84 -5.40 -8.88
N ILE A 109 1.69 -4.09 -8.68
CA ILE A 109 0.74 -3.50 -7.73
C ILE A 109 -0.69 -3.86 -8.14
N VAL A 110 -1.08 -3.66 -9.41
CA VAL A 110 -2.44 -3.97 -9.87
C VAL A 110 -2.74 -5.47 -9.84
N GLU A 111 -1.76 -6.33 -10.09
CA GLU A 111 -1.90 -7.78 -9.90
C GLU A 111 -2.19 -8.14 -8.43
N ALA A 112 -1.49 -7.51 -7.49
CA ALA A 112 -1.75 -7.69 -6.06
C ALA A 112 -3.14 -7.13 -5.64
N ILE A 113 -3.54 -5.98 -6.17
CA ILE A 113 -4.86 -5.38 -5.95
C ILE A 113 -5.97 -6.33 -6.45
N ASP A 114 -5.85 -6.86 -7.67
CA ASP A 114 -6.82 -7.84 -8.21
C ASP A 114 -6.94 -9.05 -7.28
N PHE A 115 -5.80 -9.59 -6.82
CA PHE A 115 -5.78 -10.73 -5.92
C PHE A 115 -6.52 -10.45 -4.60
N ILE A 116 -6.20 -9.35 -3.90
CA ILE A 116 -6.88 -9.04 -2.63
C ILE A 116 -8.38 -8.75 -2.83
N HIS A 117 -8.77 -8.12 -3.94
CA HIS A 117 -10.19 -7.88 -4.27
C HIS A 117 -10.94 -9.21 -4.48
N THR A 118 -10.34 -10.18 -5.18
CA THR A 118 -10.94 -11.54 -5.31
C THR A 118 -10.98 -12.33 -3.99
N ALA A 119 -10.25 -11.87 -2.98
CA ALA A 119 -10.27 -12.40 -1.63
C ALA A 119 -11.29 -11.71 -0.70
N GLY A 120 -12.07 -10.75 -1.21
CA GLY A 120 -13.05 -9.99 -0.43
C GLY A 120 -12.42 -8.92 0.45
N ILE A 121 -11.20 -8.49 0.11
CA ILE A 121 -10.44 -7.48 0.87
C ILE A 121 -10.42 -6.18 0.07
N ILE A 122 -10.70 -5.06 0.74
CA ILE A 122 -10.41 -3.71 0.24
C ILE A 122 -9.27 -3.16 1.09
N HIS A 123 -8.19 -2.71 0.45
CA HIS A 123 -7.03 -2.22 1.18
C HIS A 123 -7.34 -0.90 1.90
N GLY A 124 -7.97 0.05 1.21
CA GLY A 124 -8.46 1.29 1.82
C GLY A 124 -7.38 2.33 2.12
N ASP A 125 -6.11 1.98 2.29
CA ASP A 125 -5.00 2.93 2.43
C ASP A 125 -3.82 2.63 1.49
N LEU A 126 -4.09 2.54 0.19
CA LEU A 126 -3.03 2.33 -0.81
C LEU A 126 -2.23 3.62 -1.03
N THR A 127 -0.95 3.61 -0.65
CA THR A 127 0.00 4.70 -0.89
C THR A 127 1.39 4.13 -1.23
N CYS A 128 2.30 4.95 -1.76
CA CYS A 128 3.69 4.50 -1.96
C CYS A 128 4.43 4.21 -0.64
N ALA A 129 3.90 4.62 0.51
CA ALA A 129 4.46 4.26 1.83
C ALA A 129 4.09 2.82 2.24
N ASN A 130 2.96 2.31 1.73
CA ASN A 130 2.43 0.96 2.00
C ASN A 130 2.73 -0.03 0.85
N VAL A 131 3.60 0.37 -0.09
CA VAL A 131 4.15 -0.52 -1.12
C VAL A 131 5.65 -0.60 -0.90
N LEU A 132 6.15 -1.81 -0.64
CA LEU A 132 7.56 -2.07 -0.40
C LEU A 132 8.25 -2.50 -1.69
N ASP A 133 9.52 -2.10 -1.85
CA ASP A 133 10.39 -2.67 -2.87
C ASP A 133 11.22 -3.81 -2.28
N GLU A 134 11.20 -4.94 -2.95
CA GLU A 134 12.15 -6.03 -2.72
C GLU A 134 12.83 -6.36 -4.04
N ASP A 135 14.03 -5.81 -4.22
CA ASP A 135 14.85 -5.99 -5.42
C ASP A 135 14.06 -5.74 -6.72
N PHE A 136 13.45 -4.56 -6.83
CA PHE A 136 12.63 -4.15 -7.98
C PHE A 136 11.30 -4.89 -8.14
N ASN A 137 10.82 -5.54 -7.06
CA ASN A 137 9.49 -6.13 -6.99
C ASN A 137 8.63 -5.37 -5.96
N ALA A 138 7.52 -4.82 -6.42
CA ALA A 138 6.55 -4.14 -5.57
C ALA A 138 5.72 -5.15 -4.78
N LYS A 139 5.63 -4.93 -3.47
CA LYS A 139 4.82 -5.73 -2.54
C LYS A 139 3.89 -4.84 -1.73
N LEU A 140 2.59 -5.12 -1.77
CA LEU A 140 1.64 -4.47 -0.87
C LEU A 140 1.91 -4.91 0.57
N ALA A 141 1.79 -3.95 1.48
CA ALA A 141 2.00 -4.12 2.91
C ALA A 141 0.98 -3.28 3.69
N ASP A 142 0.91 -3.53 5.00
CA ASP A 142 0.03 -2.86 5.96
C ASP A 142 -1.47 -3.04 5.67
N PHE A 143 -2.00 -4.20 6.08
CA PHE A 143 -3.44 -4.49 6.01
C PHE A 143 -4.19 -4.16 7.31
N ALA A 144 -3.55 -3.46 8.25
CA ALA A 144 -4.12 -3.28 9.59
C ALA A 144 -5.40 -2.43 9.58
N GLY A 145 -5.49 -1.51 8.63
CA GLY A 145 -6.65 -0.66 8.38
C GLY A 145 -7.71 -1.24 7.43
N SER A 146 -7.39 -2.35 6.76
CA SER A 146 -8.13 -2.86 5.62
C SER A 146 -9.49 -3.46 6.00
N SER A 147 -10.39 -3.50 5.03
CA SER A 147 -11.67 -4.17 5.16
C SER A 147 -11.58 -5.62 4.73
N ILE A 148 -12.31 -6.46 5.45
CA ILE A 148 -12.61 -7.84 5.08
C ILE A 148 -14.12 -8.03 4.99
N ASP A 149 -14.62 -8.55 3.87
CA ASP A 149 -16.03 -8.83 3.60
C ASP A 149 -16.99 -7.66 3.91
N GLY A 150 -16.55 -6.43 3.65
CA GLY A 150 -17.37 -5.22 3.85
C GLY A 150 -17.38 -4.69 5.28
N SER A 151 -16.52 -5.19 6.16
CA SER A 151 -16.30 -4.55 7.48
C SER A 151 -15.75 -3.12 7.32
N PRO A 152 -15.95 -2.24 8.32
CA PRO A 152 -15.40 -0.89 8.26
C PRO A 152 -13.88 -0.88 8.15
N LEU A 153 -13.34 0.14 7.47
CA LEU A 153 -11.92 0.49 7.57
C LEU A 153 -11.60 0.93 9.00
N LEU A 154 -10.43 0.55 9.50
CA LEU A 154 -10.02 0.84 10.87
C LEU A 154 -9.08 2.04 10.99
N VAL A 155 -8.68 2.61 9.86
CA VAL A 155 -7.81 3.80 9.78
C VAL A 155 -8.39 4.82 8.82
N GLY A 156 -8.01 6.09 9.00
CA GLY A 156 -8.29 7.13 8.01
C GLY A 156 -7.47 6.91 6.74
N ILE A 157 -8.02 7.33 5.60
CA ILE A 157 -7.34 7.24 4.31
C ILE A 157 -6.48 8.49 4.14
N THR A 158 -5.32 8.33 3.49
CA THR A 158 -4.50 9.48 3.09
C THR A 158 -5.27 10.37 2.10
N PRO A 159 -5.55 11.66 2.39
CA PRO A 159 -6.45 12.50 1.58
C PRO A 159 -6.05 12.61 0.10
N SER A 160 -4.76 12.67 -0.21
CA SER A 160 -4.26 12.69 -1.61
C SER A 160 -4.54 11.41 -2.40
N HIS A 161 -4.91 10.32 -1.73
CA HIS A 161 -5.25 9.01 -2.28
C HIS A 161 -6.73 8.66 -2.06
N GLU A 162 -7.49 9.53 -1.40
CA GLU A 162 -8.87 9.27 -1.03
C GLU A 162 -9.81 9.59 -2.21
N SER A 163 -10.62 8.60 -2.59
CA SER A 163 -11.63 8.78 -3.61
C SER A 163 -12.79 9.63 -3.06
N PRO A 164 -13.33 10.59 -3.83
CA PRO A 164 -14.53 11.33 -3.43
C PRO A 164 -15.82 10.47 -3.48
N GLY A 165 -15.70 9.20 -3.91
CA GLY A 165 -16.77 8.22 -3.94
C GLY A 165 -16.78 7.29 -2.73
N SER A 166 -17.27 6.06 -2.90
CA SER A 166 -17.26 5.06 -1.82
C SER A 166 -15.82 4.62 -1.51
N LEU A 167 -15.35 4.91 -0.30
CA LEU A 167 -14.03 4.50 0.19
C LEU A 167 -13.90 2.97 0.28
N LEU A 168 -14.96 2.33 0.75
CA LEU A 168 -15.04 0.88 0.87
C LEU A 168 -15.44 0.26 -0.47
N SER A 169 -14.57 0.38 -1.48
CA SER A 169 -14.84 -0.15 -2.80
C SER A 169 -13.57 -0.46 -3.60
N ILE A 170 -13.73 -1.33 -4.60
CA ILE A 170 -12.72 -1.58 -5.63
C ILE A 170 -12.32 -0.26 -6.30
N GLN A 171 -13.30 0.60 -6.58
CA GLN A 171 -13.06 1.90 -7.22
C GLN A 171 -12.24 2.84 -6.33
N GLY A 172 -12.39 2.76 -5.00
CA GLY A 172 -11.55 3.48 -4.03
C GLY A 172 -10.09 3.07 -4.15
N ASP A 173 -9.81 1.76 -4.12
CA ASP A 173 -8.44 1.25 -4.28
C ASP A 173 -7.84 1.58 -5.66
N LEU A 174 -8.64 1.56 -6.73
CA LEU A 174 -8.18 1.95 -8.07
C LEU A 174 -7.90 3.45 -8.20
N PHE A 175 -8.66 4.29 -7.50
CA PHE A 175 -8.38 5.72 -7.39
C PHE A 175 -7.04 5.95 -6.69
N ALA A 176 -6.85 5.31 -5.53
CA ALA A 176 -5.62 5.38 -4.76
C ALA A 176 -4.42 4.86 -5.55
N PHE A 177 -4.60 3.81 -6.38
CA PHE A 177 -3.57 3.37 -7.33
C PHE A 177 -3.20 4.46 -8.35
N GLY A 178 -4.17 5.23 -8.86
CA GLY A 178 -3.90 6.40 -9.70
C GLY A 178 -2.98 7.41 -9.00
N SER A 179 -3.23 7.66 -7.72
CA SER A 179 -2.39 8.51 -6.87
C SER A 179 -0.98 7.91 -6.62
N ILE A 180 -0.87 6.59 -6.41
CA ILE A 180 0.42 5.88 -6.36
C ILE A 180 1.20 6.09 -7.66
N LEU A 181 0.55 5.90 -8.82
CA LEU A 181 1.24 6.03 -10.11
C LEU A 181 1.67 7.48 -10.38
N TYR A 182 0.87 8.46 -9.98
CA TYR A 182 1.25 9.87 -9.98
C TYR A 182 2.51 10.11 -9.13
N GLU A 183 2.54 9.57 -7.91
CA GLU A 183 3.68 9.71 -7.00
C GLU A 183 4.92 9.01 -7.53
N ILE A 184 4.77 7.81 -8.10
CA ILE A 184 5.86 7.09 -8.77
C ILE A 184 6.44 7.96 -9.88
N LEU A 185 5.64 8.68 -10.67
CA LEU A 185 6.15 9.45 -11.81
C LEU A 185 6.73 10.82 -11.43
N THR A 186 6.11 11.49 -10.46
CA THR A 186 6.43 12.88 -10.12
C THR A 186 7.29 13.03 -8.88
N THR A 187 7.49 11.95 -8.11
CA THR A 187 8.09 11.94 -6.76
C THR A 187 7.32 12.73 -5.70
N GLN A 188 6.13 13.22 -6.05
CA GLN A 188 5.26 14.02 -5.21
C GLN A 188 3.88 13.39 -5.09
N VAL A 189 3.25 13.54 -3.94
CA VAL A 189 1.84 13.15 -3.80
C VAL A 189 0.95 14.07 -4.65
N PRO A 190 -0.23 13.60 -5.10
CA PRO A 190 -1.22 14.48 -5.69
C PRO A 190 -1.54 15.65 -4.77
N TYR A 191 -1.57 16.87 -5.32
CA TYR A 191 -1.84 18.08 -4.56
C TYR A 191 -0.89 18.35 -3.39
N ASP A 192 0.38 17.97 -3.52
CA ASP A 192 1.42 18.32 -2.55
C ASP A 192 1.39 19.82 -2.18
N GLY A 193 1.40 20.10 -0.87
CA GLY A 193 1.31 21.44 -0.30
C GLY A 193 -0.11 22.00 -0.10
N LYS A 194 -1.17 21.29 -0.50
CA LYS A 194 -2.57 21.63 -0.16
C LYS A 194 -2.99 21.00 1.17
N ASP A 195 -3.97 21.61 1.83
CA ASP A 195 -4.60 21.01 3.00
C ASP A 195 -5.67 19.97 2.61
N ASP A 196 -6.03 19.13 3.58
CA ASP A 196 -6.90 17.97 3.36
C ASP A 196 -8.29 18.38 2.85
N ASP A 197 -8.86 19.48 3.36
CA ASP A 197 -10.17 19.99 2.97
C ASP A 197 -10.14 20.53 1.53
N GLU A 198 -9.07 21.21 1.14
CA GLU A 198 -8.87 21.69 -0.23
C GLU A 198 -8.74 20.52 -1.22
N ILE A 199 -7.97 19.49 -0.87
CA ILE A 199 -7.80 18.28 -1.69
C ILE A 199 -9.16 17.60 -1.93
N GLN A 200 -9.92 17.39 -0.86
CA GLN A 200 -11.25 16.79 -0.92
C GLN A 200 -12.20 17.62 -1.80
N SER A 201 -12.21 18.94 -1.63
CA SER A 201 -13.04 19.84 -2.45
C SER A 201 -12.72 19.76 -3.95
N LEU A 202 -11.43 19.67 -4.30
CA LEU A 202 -10.98 19.53 -5.69
C LEU A 202 -11.43 18.20 -6.30
N TYR A 203 -11.23 17.09 -5.58
CA TYR A 203 -11.66 15.77 -6.04
C TYR A 203 -13.18 15.66 -6.17
N MET A 204 -13.96 16.18 -5.22
CA MET A 204 -15.42 16.26 -5.32
C MET A 204 -15.89 17.08 -6.53
N SER A 205 -15.11 18.09 -6.92
CA SER A 205 -15.38 18.92 -8.11
C SER A 205 -14.91 18.29 -9.42
N GLY A 206 -14.32 17.08 -9.38
CA GLY A 206 -13.75 16.41 -10.55
C GLY A 206 -12.51 17.12 -11.12
N VAL A 207 -11.86 17.96 -10.30
CA VAL A 207 -10.59 18.61 -10.63
C VAL A 207 -9.47 17.71 -10.11
N PHE A 208 -8.49 17.46 -10.98
CA PHE A 208 -7.35 16.59 -10.68
C PHE A 208 -6.04 17.28 -11.06
N PRO A 209 -4.89 16.86 -10.49
CA PRO A 209 -3.59 17.32 -10.96
C PRO A 209 -3.40 17.10 -12.46
N ASP A 210 -2.63 17.99 -13.10
CA ASP A 210 -2.31 17.83 -14.51
C ASP A 210 -1.38 16.62 -14.72
N THR A 211 -1.75 15.79 -15.67
CA THR A 211 -1.06 14.55 -16.05
C THR A 211 -0.65 14.55 -17.52
N SER A 212 -0.89 15.66 -18.25
CA SER A 212 -0.65 15.78 -19.68
C SER A 212 0.82 15.56 -20.07
N SER A 213 1.75 15.94 -19.20
CA SER A 213 3.19 15.76 -19.37
C SER A 213 3.70 14.35 -19.04
N LEU A 214 2.85 13.48 -18.48
CA LEU A 214 3.22 12.13 -18.01
C LEU A 214 2.99 11.03 -19.07
N GLY A 215 2.74 11.42 -20.31
CA GLY A 215 2.58 10.50 -21.44
C GLY A 215 1.44 9.48 -21.25
N ALA A 216 1.68 8.24 -21.68
CA ALA A 216 0.67 7.17 -21.63
C ALA A 216 0.23 6.84 -20.18
N MET A 217 1.17 6.86 -19.23
CA MET A 217 0.83 6.63 -17.82
C MET A 217 -0.01 7.76 -17.22
N GLY A 218 0.15 9.00 -17.70
CA GLY A 218 -0.75 10.11 -17.35
C GLY A 218 -2.21 9.85 -17.69
N TYR A 219 -2.47 9.21 -18.85
CA TYR A 219 -3.81 8.80 -19.23
C TYR A 219 -4.41 7.74 -18.28
N ILE A 220 -3.59 6.79 -17.82
CA ILE A 220 -4.01 5.76 -16.85
C ILE A 220 -4.38 6.38 -15.52
N ILE A 221 -3.53 7.26 -14.98
CA ILE A 221 -3.78 8.00 -13.75
C ILE A 221 -5.14 8.70 -13.83
N ARG A 222 -5.36 9.48 -14.89
CA ARG A 222 -6.61 10.22 -15.07
C ARG A 222 -7.82 9.30 -15.22
N LYS A 223 -7.66 8.15 -15.88
CA LYS A 223 -8.74 7.16 -16.04
C LYS A 223 -9.09 6.48 -14.71
N CYS A 224 -8.10 6.24 -13.84
CA CYS A 224 -8.30 5.82 -12.45
C CYS A 224 -9.10 6.86 -11.64
N TRP A 225 -8.64 8.12 -11.63
CA TRP A 225 -9.30 9.18 -10.86
C TRP A 225 -10.72 9.48 -11.33
N LEU A 226 -11.02 9.30 -12.62
CA LEU A 226 -12.36 9.43 -13.18
C LEU A 226 -13.25 8.20 -12.95
N GLY A 227 -12.77 7.16 -12.28
CA GLY A 227 -13.54 5.92 -12.02
C GLY A 227 -13.91 5.16 -13.29
N LYS A 228 -13.12 5.29 -14.37
CA LYS A 228 -13.45 4.72 -15.68
C LYS A 228 -12.98 3.27 -15.88
N TYR A 229 -12.32 2.70 -14.89
CA TYR A 229 -12.00 1.27 -14.87
C TYR A 229 -13.09 0.49 -14.13
N PRO A 230 -13.73 -0.51 -14.77
CA PRO A 230 -14.73 -1.34 -14.09
C PRO A 230 -14.11 -2.25 -13.00
N GLY A 231 -12.81 -2.47 -13.04
CA GLY A 231 -12.06 -3.27 -12.08
C GLY A 231 -10.58 -3.42 -12.49
N SER A 232 -9.79 -4.04 -11.61
CA SER A 232 -8.33 -4.18 -11.74
C SER A 232 -7.89 -4.86 -13.04
N LYS A 233 -8.67 -5.82 -13.57
CA LYS A 233 -8.36 -6.50 -14.84
C LYS A 233 -8.32 -5.58 -16.05
N ALA A 234 -9.25 -4.63 -16.14
CA ALA A 234 -9.28 -3.68 -17.25
C ALA A 234 -8.10 -2.70 -17.18
N LEU A 235 -7.73 -2.29 -15.96
CA LEU A 235 -6.54 -1.48 -15.71
C LEU A 235 -5.25 -2.25 -16.06
N LEU A 236 -5.16 -3.51 -15.63
CA LEU A 236 -4.01 -4.37 -15.90
C LEU A 236 -3.80 -4.61 -17.40
N HIS A 237 -4.89 -4.76 -18.16
CA HIS A 237 -4.84 -4.88 -19.61
C HIS A 237 -4.17 -3.66 -20.25
N ASP A 238 -4.59 -2.44 -19.88
CA ASP A 238 -4.02 -1.21 -20.43
C ASP A 238 -2.53 -1.06 -20.04
N LEU A 239 -2.16 -1.37 -18.80
CA LEU A 239 -0.76 -1.33 -18.33
C LEU A 239 0.13 -2.33 -19.08
N LYS A 240 -0.34 -3.56 -19.29
CA LYS A 240 0.41 -4.59 -20.03
C LYS A 240 0.58 -4.21 -21.51
N GLY A 241 -0.37 -3.48 -22.09
CA GLY A 241 -0.25 -2.91 -23.43
C GLY A 241 0.87 -1.87 -23.59
N MET A 242 1.38 -1.32 -22.48
CA MET A 242 2.52 -0.37 -22.48
C MET A 242 3.88 -1.07 -22.39
N SER A 243 3.91 -2.33 -21.93
CA SER A 243 5.15 -3.07 -21.85
C SER A 243 5.56 -3.54 -23.25
N PRO A 244 6.83 -3.33 -23.68
CA PRO A 244 7.30 -3.94 -24.92
C PRO A 244 7.16 -5.47 -24.81
N PRO A 245 6.81 -6.17 -25.89
CA PRO A 245 6.75 -7.63 -25.87
C PRO A 245 8.10 -8.17 -25.40
N ASN A 246 8.07 -9.13 -24.46
CA ASN A 246 9.27 -9.75 -23.92
C ASN A 246 10.15 -10.24 -25.08
N SER A 247 11.31 -9.61 -25.25
CA SER A 247 12.39 -10.03 -26.16
C SER A 247 13.11 -11.26 -25.62
#